data_AF-A0A7C2QG38-F1
#
_entry.id   AF-A0A7C2QG38-F1
#
_cell.length_a   1.000
_cell.length_b   1.000
_cell.length_c   1.000
_cell.angle_alpha   90.00
_cell.angle_beta   90.00
_cell.angle_gamma   90.00
#
_symmetry.space_group_name_H-M   'P 1'
#
loop_
_entity.id
_entity.type
_entity.pdbx_description
1 polymer ?
#
loop_
_entity_poly.entity_id
_entity_poly.type
_entity_poly.pdbx_seq_one_letter_code
_entity_poly.pdbx_strand_id
1 'polypeptide(L)' 'VVECLEAALWALYHDGGSFREGCLRAVNLGDDADTVGAVYGQLAGALYGAEAIPADWREKLAKREWILALSDRLMALA' A
#
# COMPACT_ATOMS: atom_id res chain seq x y z
N VAL A 1 16.98 -3.97 -1.08
CA VAL A 1 16.53 -2.72 -0.41
C VAL A 1 16.46 -1.55 -1.37
N VAL A 2 17.56 -1.12 -2.01
CA VAL A 2 17.55 0.02 -2.96
C VAL A 2 16.57 -0.22 -4.12
N GLU A 3 16.65 -1.39 -4.75
CA GLU A 3 15.78 -1.78 -5.88
C GLU A 3 14.29 -1.80 -5.50
N CYS A 4 13.96 -2.31 -4.30
CA CYS A 4 12.58 -2.34 -3.82
C CYS A 4 12.01 -0.93 -3.62
N LEU A 5 12.79 -0.02 -3.03
CA LEU A 5 12.34 1.37 -2.84
C LEU A 5 12.21 2.08 -4.18
N GLU A 6 13.15 1.88 -5.10
CA GLU A 6 13.10 2.42 -6.46
C GLU A 6 11.85 1.95 -7.21
N ALA A 7 11.56 0.64 -7.18
CA ALA A 7 10.37 0.05 -7.79
C ALA A 7 9.06 0.60 -7.20
N ALA A 8 8.98 0.72 -5.88
CA ALA A 8 7.79 1.26 -5.21
C ALA A 8 7.57 2.75 -5.54
N LEU A 9 8.63 3.56 -5.56
CA LEU A 9 8.56 4.98 -5.96
C LEU A 9 8.23 5.13 -7.44
N TRP A 10 8.79 4.29 -8.30
CA TRP A 10 8.45 4.26 -9.72
C TRP A 10 6.97 3.95 -9.93
N ALA A 11 6.43 2.96 -9.22
CA ALA A 11 5.00 2.61 -9.32
C ALA A 11 4.11 3.76 -8.82
N LEU A 12 4.47 4.42 -7.72
CA LEU A 12 3.76 5.59 -7.17
C LEU A 12 3.77 6.78 -8.13
N TYR A 13 4.91 7.07 -8.76
CA TYR A 13 5.01 8.16 -9.73
C TYR A 13 4.14 7.92 -10.97
N HIS A 14 3.90 6.66 -11.35
CA HIS A 14 3.15 6.27 -12.55
C HIS A 14 1.75 5.71 -12.26
N ASP A 15 1.22 5.88 -11.05
CA ASP A 15 -0.05 5.26 -10.65
C ASP A 15 -1.30 5.96 -11.19
N GLY A 16 -1.14 7.13 -11.83
CA GLY A 16 -2.25 7.89 -12.38
C GLY A 16 -3.21 8.45 -11.32
N GLY A 17 -2.75 8.64 -10.08
CA GLY A 17 -3.56 9.15 -8.99
C GLY A 17 -4.49 8.11 -8.35
N SER A 18 -4.17 6.82 -8.47
CA SER A 18 -5.01 5.73 -8.00
C SER A 18 -4.19 4.67 -7.27
N PHE A 19 -4.53 4.43 -5.99
CA PHE A 19 -3.95 3.34 -5.20
C PHE A 19 -4.03 2.00 -5.93
N ARG A 20 -5.15 1.73 -6.59
CA ARG A 20 -5.38 0.47 -7.30
C ARG A 20 -4.39 0.29 -8.45
N GLU A 21 -4.25 1.31 -9.29
CA GLU A 21 -3.41 1.24 -10.49
C GLU A 21 -1.94 1.13 -10.12
N GLY A 22 -1.47 1.92 -9.15
CA GLY A 22 -0.08 1.83 -8.71
C GLY A 22 0.23 0.53 -7.97
N CYS A 23 -0.69 0.03 -7.14
CA CYS A 23 -0.49 -1.25 -6.45
C CYS A 23 -0.38 -2.40 -7.46
N LEU A 24 -1.26 -2.43 -8.46
CA LEU A 24 -1.18 -3.41 -9.53
C LEU A 24 0.11 -3.27 -10.35
N ARG A 25 0.59 -2.05 -10.63
CA ARG A 25 1.90 -1.86 -11.27
C ARG A 25 3.02 -2.41 -10.41
N ALA A 26 3.05 -2.07 -9.12
CA ALA A 26 4.08 -2.47 -8.17
C ALA A 26 4.22 -4.00 -8.09
N VAL A 27 3.11 -4.73 -7.88
CA VAL A 27 3.16 -6.19 -7.72
C VAL A 27 3.37 -6.94 -9.04
N ASN A 28 3.00 -6.35 -10.19
CA ASN A 28 3.23 -6.97 -11.50
C ASN A 28 4.65 -6.74 -12.05
N LEU A 29 5.52 -6.00 -11.35
CA LEU A 29 6.96 -5.97 -11.67
C LEU A 29 7.62 -7.34 -11.46
N GLY A 30 7.03 -8.21 -10.64
CA GLY A 30 7.53 -9.54 -10.35
C GLY A 30 8.66 -9.55 -9.32
N ASP A 31 9.45 -10.62 -9.34
CA ASP A 31 10.54 -10.88 -8.38
C ASP A 31 10.07 -10.77 -6.92
N ASP A 32 10.57 -9.79 -6.16
CA ASP A 32 10.20 -9.50 -4.77
C ASP A 32 8.88 -8.67 -4.69
N ALA A 33 7.84 -9.18 -5.34
CA ALA A 33 6.57 -8.47 -5.56
C ALA A 33 5.82 -8.16 -4.25
N ASP A 34 5.91 -9.03 -3.24
CA ASP A 34 5.27 -8.82 -1.95
C ASP A 34 5.95 -7.69 -1.17
N THR A 35 7.28 -7.62 -1.17
CA THR A 35 8.01 -6.53 -0.52
C THR A 35 7.77 -5.20 -1.24
N VAL A 36 7.86 -5.17 -2.57
CA VAL A 36 7.57 -3.96 -3.37
C VAL A 36 6.12 -3.50 -3.17
N GLY A 37 5.16 -4.42 -3.20
CA GLY A 37 3.75 -4.13 -2.94
C GLY A 37 3.50 -3.60 -1.52
N ALA A 38 4.18 -4.15 -0.52
CA ALA A 38 4.09 -3.68 0.87
C ALA A 38 4.68 -2.28 1.07
N VAL A 39 5.81 -1.96 0.43
CA VAL A 39 6.41 -0.61 0.46
C VAL A 39 5.54 0.39 -0.29
N TYR A 40 5.06 0.04 -1.50
CA TYR A 40 4.10 0.87 -2.24
C TYR A 40 2.84 1.14 -1.40
N GLY A 41 2.27 0.10 -0.78
CA GLY A 41 1.04 0.21 0.01
C GLY A 41 1.18 1.18 1.19
N GLN A 42 2.34 1.23 1.84
CA GLN A 42 2.62 2.22 2.90
C GLN A 42 2.65 3.65 2.34
N LEU A 43 3.36 3.87 1.23
CA LEU A 43 3.52 5.20 0.62
C LEU A 43 2.19 5.72 0.05
N ALA A 44 1.54 4.91 -0.80
CA ALA A 44 0.28 5.28 -1.44
C ALA A 44 -0.87 5.34 -0.43
N GLY A 45 -0.88 4.48 0.59
CA GLY A 45 -1.87 4.51 1.67
C GLY A 45 -1.77 5.79 2.51
N ALA A 46 -0.56 6.26 2.79
CA ALA A 46 -0.35 7.54 3.46
C ALA A 46 -0.76 8.74 2.60
N LEU A 47 -0.56 8.66 1.27
CA LEU A 47 -0.87 9.74 0.33
C LEU A 47 -2.38 9.85 0.02
N TYR A 48 -3.04 8.73 -0.24
CA TYR A 48 -4.44 8.70 -0.69
C TYR A 48 -5.45 8.38 0.42
N GLY A 49 -4.98 7.91 1.57
CA GLY A 49 -5.82 7.45 2.68
C GLY A 49 -6.32 6.01 2.49
N ALA A 50 -6.72 5.38 3.60
CA ALA A 50 -7.19 3.99 3.63
C ALA A 50 -8.42 3.76 2.72
N GLU A 51 -9.22 4.80 2.51
CA GLU A 51 -10.48 4.71 1.78
C GLU A 51 -10.28 4.65 0.26
N ALA A 52 -9.09 5.04 -0.22
CA ALA A 52 -8.69 4.89 -1.61
C ALA A 52 -8.33 3.43 -1.97
N ILE A 53 -8.09 2.57 -0.98
CA ILE A 53 -7.87 1.14 -1.20
C ILE A 53 -9.20 0.49 -1.61
N PRO A 54 -9.25 -0.26 -2.73
CA PRO A 54 -10.47 -0.93 -3.18
C PRO A 54 -11.19 -1.68 -2.05
N ALA A 55 -12.49 -1.46 -1.92
CA ALA A 55 -13.28 -2.03 -0.82
C ALA A 55 -13.21 -3.57 -0.80
N ASP A 56 -13.26 -4.19 -1.99
CA ASP A 56 -13.16 -5.64 -2.17
C ASP A 56 -11.78 -6.20 -1.77
N TRP A 57 -10.73 -5.38 -1.78
CA TRP A 57 -9.40 -5.76 -1.26
C TRP A 57 -9.37 -5.66 0.26
N ARG A 58 -9.89 -4.55 0.81
CA ARG A 58 -9.98 -4.36 2.28
C ARG A 58 -10.82 -5.45 2.92
N GLU A 59 -11.92 -5.85 2.31
CA GLU A 59 -12.81 -6.92 2.81
C GLU A 59 -12.15 -8.31 2.86
N LYS A 60 -11.10 -8.53 2.07
CA LYS A 60 -10.33 -9.79 2.06
C LYS A 60 -9.14 -9.79 3.01
N LEU A 61 -8.81 -8.62 3.59
CA LEU A 61 -7.62 -8.47 4.43
C LEU A 61 -7.79 -9.23 5.74
N ALA A 62 -6.94 -10.25 5.95
CA ALA A 62 -6.90 -10.97 7.21
C ALA A 62 -6.57 -10.00 8.36
N LYS A 63 -7.28 -10.16 9.48
CA LYS A 63 -7.11 -9.32 10.68
C LYS A 63 -7.34 -7.82 10.45
N ARG A 64 -8.16 -7.44 9.46
CA ARG A 64 -8.49 -6.03 9.16
C ARG A 64 -8.87 -5.24 10.41
N GLU A 65 -9.77 -5.74 11.26
CA GLU A 65 -10.21 -5.01 12.45
C GLU A 65 -9.05 -4.76 13.42
N TRP A 66 -8.17 -5.74 13.58
CA TRP A 66 -7.00 -5.62 14.44
C TRP A 66 -5.98 -4.61 13.90
N ILE A 67 -5.74 -4.59 12.58
CA ILE A 67 -4.84 -3.62 11.93
C ILE A 67 -5.36 -2.19 12.12
N LEU A 68 -6.66 -1.97 11.88
CA LEU A 68 -7.29 -0.66 12.07
C LEU A 68 -7.18 -0.20 13.54
N ALA A 69 -7.54 -1.07 14.48
CA ALA A 69 -7.44 -0.76 15.91
C ALA A 69 -5.99 -0.53 16.38
N LEU A 70 -4.99 -1.15 15.73
CA LEU A 70 -3.59 -0.84 16.00
C LEU A 70 -3.20 0.54 15.46
N SER A 71 -3.60 0.86 14.22
CA SER A 71 -3.36 2.16 13.60
C SER A 71 -3.95 3.30 14.44
N ASP A 72 -5.20 3.17 14.89
CA ASP A 72 -5.88 4.18 15.71
C ASP A 72 -5.17 4.40 17.05
N ARG A 73 -4.71 3.32 17.69
CA ARG A 73 -3.94 3.40 18.95
C ARG A 73 -2.59 4.07 18.75
N LEU A 74 -1.89 3.79 17.65
CA LEU A 74 -0.62 4.45 17.33
C LEU A 74 -0.82 5.94 17.06
N MET A 75 -1.86 6.31 16.31
CA MET A 75 -2.21 7.71 16.06
C MET A 75 -2.56 8.47 17.34
N ALA A 76 -3.20 7.82 18.30
CA ALA A 76 -3.51 8.44 19.60
C ALA A 76 -2.28 8.67 20.50
N LEU A 77 -1.13 8.08 20.17
CA LEU A 77 0.14 8.29 20.88
C LEU A 77 1.03 9.36 20.23
N ALA A 78 0.69 9.81 19.02
CA ALA A 78 1.42 10.84 18.27
C ALA A 78 0.99 12.25 18.71
#